data_AF-A0A9D9WD02-F1
#
_entry.id   AF-A0A9D9WD02-F1
#
_cell.length_a   1.000
_cell.length_b   1.000
_cell.length_c   1.000
_cell.angle_alpha   90.00
_cell.angle_beta   90.00
_cell.angle_gamma   90.00
#
_symmetry.space_group_name_H-M   'P 1'
#
loop_
_entity.id
_entity.type
_entity.pdbx_description
1 polymer ?
#
loop_
_entity_poly.entity_id
_entity_poly.type
_entity_poly.pdbx_seq_one_letter_code
_entity_poly.pdbx_strand_id
1 'polypeptide(L)' 'MTEVLTRPYLMFGGCREEALEFYRTALDALSDGAQVQMPLEKTFWSSRFGMFTDRFGISWMISVVA' A
#
# COMPACT_ATOMS: atom_id res chain seq x y z
N MET A 1 11.84 20.75 10.97
CA MET A 1 10.43 20.32 10.99
C MET A 1 10.37 18.99 10.30
N THR A 2 10.40 17.89 11.06
CA THR A 2 10.17 16.56 10.52
C THR A 2 8.70 16.50 10.13
N GLU A 3 8.41 16.58 8.83
CA GLU A 3 7.10 16.13 8.35
C GLU A 3 6.91 14.71 8.85
N VAL A 4 5.96 14.52 9.76
CA VAL A 4 5.51 13.20 10.14
C VAL A 4 4.75 12.70 8.91
N LEU A 5 5.49 12.12 7.97
CA LEU A 5 4.93 11.16 7.01
C LEU A 5 4.36 10.06 7.89
N THR A 6 3.07 10.13 8.19
CA THR A 6 2.34 9.02 8.80
C THR A 6 2.60 7.83 7.87
N ARG A 7 3.29 6.80 8.38
CA ARG A 7 3.55 5.56 7.65
C ARG A 7 2.58 4.49 8.15
N PRO A 8 1.28 4.57 7.84
CA PRO A 8 0.35 3.52 8.23
C PRO A 8 0.80 2.20 7.62
N TYR A 9 0.98 1.21 8.49
CA TYR A 9 1.22 -0.17 8.11
C TYR A 9 -0.13 -0.89 8.11
N LEU A 10 -0.58 -1.32 6.93
CA LEU A 10 -1.82 -2.05 6.77
C LEU A 10 -1.50 -3.53 6.50
N MET A 11 -1.82 -4.38 7.47
CA MET A 11 -1.67 -5.82 7.35
C MET A 11 -3.04 -6.45 7.08
N PHE A 12 -3.14 -7.24 6.00
CA PHE A 12 -4.32 -8.04 5.71
C PHE A 12 -4.08 -9.46 6.22
N GLY A 13 -4.96 -9.94 7.11
CA GLY A 13 -4.86 -11.24 7.79
C GLY A 13 -5.27 -12.45 6.95
N GLY A 14 -4.98 -12.45 5.63
CA GLY A 14 -5.18 -13.62 4.75
C GLY A 14 -6.17 -13.43 3.59
N CYS A 15 -6.98 -12.37 3.57
CA CYS A 15 -7.83 -12.06 2.41
C CYS A 15 -7.04 -11.27 1.35
N ARG A 16 -6.43 -12.03 0.41
CA ARG A 16 -5.68 -11.48 -0.72
C ARG A 16 -6.51 -10.49 -1.54
N GLU A 17 -7.80 -10.77 -1.69
CA GLU A 17 -8.73 -10.00 -2.50
C GLU A 17 -8.95 -8.60 -1.91
N GLU A 18 -9.12 -8.48 -0.58
CA GLU A 18 -9.28 -7.20 0.10
C GLU A 18 -8.05 -6.31 -0.05
N ALA A 19 -6.84 -6.90 0.02
CA ALA A 19 -5.60 -6.16 -0.18
C ALA A 19 -5.45 -5.64 -1.61
N LEU A 20 -5.85 -6.45 -2.60
CA LEU A 20 -5.85 -6.06 -4.01
C LEU A 20 -6.89 -4.97 -4.29
N GLU A 21 -8.08 -5.09 -3.71
CA GLU A 21 -9.15 -4.10 -3.85
C GLU A 21 -8.75 -2.77 -3.21
N PHE A 22 -8.20 -2.80 -1.99
CA PHE A 22 -7.67 -1.61 -1.33
C PHE A 22 -6.56 -0.96 -2.16
N TYR A 23 -5.59 -1.74 -2.65
CA TYR A 23 -4.50 -1.22 -3.48
C TYR A 23 -5.00 -0.58 -4.78
N ARG A 24 -5.94 -1.23 -5.49
CA ARG A 24 -6.53 -0.68 -6.71
C ARG A 24 -7.36 0.57 -6.43
N THR A 25 -8.21 0.54 -5.41
CA THR A 25 -9.02 1.69 -5.01
C THR A 25 -8.15 2.85 -4.58
N ALA A 26 -7.08 2.58 -3.84
CA ALA A 26 -6.12 3.60 -3.46
C ALA A 26 -5.45 4.18 -4.71
N LEU A 27 -4.92 3.37 -5.63
CA LEU A 27 -4.31 3.90 -6.84
C LEU A 27 -5.29 4.60 -7.79
N ASP A 28 -6.53 4.13 -7.91
CA ASP A 28 -7.55 4.71 -8.79
C ASP A 28 -8.17 5.97 -8.18
N ALA A 29 -8.54 5.97 -6.90
CA ALA A 29 -9.09 7.13 -6.20
C ALA A 29 -8.04 8.21 -5.93
N LEU A 30 -6.76 7.82 -5.89
CA LEU A 30 -5.61 8.71 -5.70
C LEU A 30 -4.80 8.88 -6.99
N SER A 31 -5.32 8.44 -8.14
CA SER A 31 -4.63 8.45 -9.44
C SER A 31 -4.16 9.86 -9.84
N ASP A 32 -4.81 10.89 -9.32
CA ASP A 32 -4.29 12.26 -9.26
C ASP A 32 -3.34 12.42 -8.06
N GLY A 33 -2.12 11.86 -8.17
CA GLY A 33 -1.00 12.19 -7.29
C GLY A 33 -0.45 11.07 -6.40
N ALA A 34 -0.91 9.83 -6.54
CA ALA A 34 -0.26 8.70 -5.89
C ALA A 34 1.11 8.40 -6.52
N GLN A 35 2.12 8.21 -5.66
CA GLN A 35 3.46 7.79 -6.06
C GLN A 35 3.71 6.36 -5.62
N VAL A 36 3.77 5.44 -6.57
CA VAL A 36 4.12 4.04 -6.29
C VAL A 36 5.64 3.96 -6.05
N GLN A 37 6.06 3.58 -4.84
CA GLN A 37 7.47 3.27 -4.57
C GLN A 37 7.79 1.81 -4.85
N MET A 38 6.84 0.92 -4.55
CA MET A 38 6.94 -0.50 -4.84
C MET A 38 5.57 -1.02 -5.25
N PRO A 39 5.41 -1.52 -6.49
CA PRO A 39 4.15 -2.13 -6.92
C PRO A 39 3.76 -3.29 -6.00
N LEU A 40 2.45 -3.55 -5.86
CA LEU A 40 1.97 -4.67 -5.07
C LEU A 40 2.28 -5.99 -5.79
N GLU A 41 3.36 -6.66 -5.36
CA GLU A 41 3.91 -7.84 -6.01
C GLU A 41 4.17 -8.97 -5.02
N LYS A 42 4.34 -10.20 -5.52
CA LYS A 42 4.73 -11.34 -4.70
C LYS A 42 6.20 -11.19 -4.30
N THR A 43 6.50 -11.32 -3.01
CA THR A 43 7.88 -11.33 -2.50
C THR A 43 8.23 -12.70 -1.90
N PHE A 44 9.49 -12.91 -1.49
CA PHE A 44 9.89 -14.18 -0.87
C PHE A 44 9.39 -14.33 0.57
N TRP A 45 9.00 -13.23 1.23
CA TRP A 45 8.61 -13.18 2.64
C TRP A 45 7.12 -12.86 2.86
N SER A 46 6.39 -12.51 1.80
CA SER A 46 4.98 -12.14 1.88
C SER A 46 4.24 -12.65 0.65
N SER A 47 2.97 -12.99 0.83
CA SER A 47 2.11 -13.39 -0.27
C SER A 47 2.01 -12.25 -1.30
N ARG A 48 1.86 -11.01 -0.83
CA ARG A 48 1.96 -9.76 -1.63
C ARG A 48 2.47 -8.63 -0.76
N PHE A 49 3.36 -7.81 -1.30
CA PHE A 49 3.88 -6.63 -0.62
C PHE A 49 3.97 -5.45 -1.58
N GLY A 50 3.63 -4.25 -1.11
CA GLY A 50 3.66 -3.04 -1.92
C GLY A 50 3.75 -1.78 -1.06
N MET A 51 4.24 -0.70 -1.66
CA MET A 51 4.37 0.61 -1.03
C MET A 51 4.00 1.71 -2.02
N PHE A 52 3.18 2.64 -1.57
CA PHE A 52 2.86 3.85 -2.32
C PHE A 52 2.62 5.02 -1.36
N THR A 53 2.85 6.24 -1.82
CA THR A 53 2.41 7.45 -1.13
C THR A 53 1.18 7.98 -1.84
N ASP A 54 0.14 8.33 -1.10
CA ASP A 54 -1.05 8.93 -1.68
C ASP A 54 -0.91 10.44 -1.92
N ARG A 55 -1.91 11.05 -2.58
CA ARG A 55 -1.94 12.49 -2.86
C ARG A 55 -1.96 13.39 -1.61
N PHE A 56 -2.28 12.84 -0.44
CA PHE A 56 -2.29 13.56 0.84
C PHE A 56 -0.94 13.47 1.55
N GLY A 57 0.06 12.80 0.94
CA GLY A 57 1.39 12.62 1.52
C GLY A 57 1.45 11.47 2.52
N ILE A 58 0.46 10.58 2.60
CA ILE A 58 0.47 9.44 3.50
C ILE A 58 1.19 8.27 2.82
N SER A 59 2.18 7.69 3.50
CA SER A 59 2.96 6.56 2.97
C SER A 59 2.39 5.23 3.43
N TRP A 60 1.80 4.49 2.51
CA TRP A 60 1.17 3.21 2.77
C TRP A 60 2.14 2.06 2.55
N MET A 61 2.13 1.10 3.47
CA MET A 61 2.80 -0.19 3.30
C MET A 61 1.75 -1.29 3.44
N ILE A 62 1.59 -2.10 2.39
CA ILE A 62 0.65 -3.21 2.34
C ILE A 62 1.44 -4.51 2.41
N SER A 63 1.04 -5.41 3.31
CA SER A 63 1.52 -6.79 3.34
C SER A 63 0.36 -7.77 3.51
N VAL A 64 0.32 -8.78 2.65
CA VAL A 64 -0.58 -9.93 2.76
C VAL A 64 0.23 -11.10 3.31
N VAL A 65 0.05 -11.40 4.59
CA VAL A 65 0.64 -12.61 5.18
C VAL A 65 -0.19 -13.83 4.79
N ALA A 66 0.49 -14.95 4.56
CA ALA A 66 -0.16 -16.23 4.23
C ALA A 66 -0.76 -16.88 5.49
#